data_AF-A0A9W6HTP9-F1
#
_entry.id   AF-A0A9W6HTP9-F1
#
_cell.length_a   1.000
_cell.length_b   1.000
_cell.length_c   1.000
_cell.angle_alpha   90.00
_cell.angle_beta   90.00
_cell.angle_gamma   90.00
#
_symmetry.space_group_name_H-M   'P 1'
#
loop_
_entity.id
_entity.type
_entity.pdbx_description
1 polymer ?
#
loop_
_entity_poly.entity_id
_entity_poly.type
_entity_poly.pdbx_seq_one_letter_code
_entity_poly.pdbx_strand_id
1 'polypeptide(L)'
;MGLPSGAQGGSHRRREDNMDRVIDPRFESRQVTDDEWLIVDHRYGPNDLRGTVACVYRVEDGVVDVVWLRDLPLAGCYQTVFDVLEDIRRFYVHEEHKHLHAV
;
A
#
# COMPACT_ATOMS: atom_id res chain seq x y z
N MET A 1 30.83 41.68 41.79
CA MET A 1 30.01 40.51 42.20
C MET A 1 28.73 40.59 41.36
N GLY A 2 28.56 39.94 40.21
CA GLY A 2 29.06 38.67 39.72
C GLY A 2 27.87 37.75 39.44
N LEU A 3 27.04 38.07 38.44
CA LEU A 3 26.18 37.09 37.76
C LEU A 3 27.11 36.25 36.85
N PRO A 4 26.92 34.93 36.62
CA PRO A 4 25.68 34.43 36.01
C PRO A 4 25.30 32.95 36.30
N SER A 5 24.22 32.52 35.65
CA SER A 5 24.09 31.22 34.96
C SER A 5 23.20 30.14 35.58
N GLY A 6 22.39 29.55 34.69
CA GLY A 6 21.38 28.52 34.94
C GLY A 6 20.07 28.89 34.23
N ALA A 7 20.01 29.08 32.90
CA ALA A 7 20.23 28.06 31.87
C ALA A 7 19.36 26.79 32.07
N GLN A 8 18.05 26.93 31.86
CA GLN A 8 17.16 25.88 31.37
C GLN A 8 16.26 26.61 30.35
N GLY A 9 16.39 26.46 29.04
CA GLY A 9 16.69 25.26 28.27
C GLY A 9 15.37 24.72 27.72
N GLY A 10 15.02 25.12 26.48
CA GLY A 10 13.92 24.47 25.75
C GLY A 10 12.92 25.36 25.01
N SER A 11 13.39 26.32 24.20
CA SER A 11 12.61 26.76 23.03
C SER A 11 12.82 25.76 21.89
N HIS A 12 11.80 24.96 21.56
CA HIS A 12 11.56 24.30 20.26
C HIS A 12 10.05 24.02 20.24
N ARG A 13 9.18 24.92 19.77
CA ARG A 13 8.86 25.18 18.36
C ARG A 13 8.73 23.89 17.53
N ARG A 14 7.47 23.59 17.14
CA ARG A 14 7.06 22.79 15.96
C ARG A 14 7.41 21.30 16.04
N ARG A 15 6.48 20.35 16.00
CA ARG A 15 5.40 20.09 15.02
C ARG A 15 4.46 19.07 15.71
N GLU A 16 3.14 19.19 15.69
CA GLU A 16 2.29 18.75 14.58
C GLU A 16 2.82 17.50 13.85
N ASP A 17 3.15 16.43 14.56
CA ASP A 17 3.42 15.13 13.93
C ASP A 17 2.76 14.01 14.76
N ASN A 18 1.46 13.80 14.57
CA ASN A 18 0.95 12.44 14.31
C ASN A 18 -0.43 12.51 13.64
N MET A 19 -0.52 13.36 12.63
CA MET A 19 -1.53 13.25 11.58
C MET A 19 -1.02 12.20 10.58
N ASP A 20 -0.79 10.97 11.03
CA ASP A 20 -0.46 9.84 10.15
C ASP A 20 -1.30 8.62 10.54
N ARG A 21 -2.59 8.88 10.73
CA ARG A 21 -3.61 7.94 10.27
C ARG A 21 -3.91 8.23 8.81
N VAL A 22 -2.88 8.53 8.02
CA VAL A 22 -3.02 8.38 6.57
C VAL A 22 -3.35 6.92 6.42
N ILE A 23 -4.58 6.67 6.00
CA ILE A 23 -5.12 5.33 5.83
C ILE A 23 -4.17 4.66 4.85
N ASP A 24 -3.24 3.86 5.37
CA ASP A 24 -2.29 3.15 4.52
C ASP A 24 -3.14 2.37 3.54
N PRO A 25 -3.08 2.68 2.24
CA PRO A 25 -3.85 1.96 1.26
C PRO A 25 -3.36 0.53 1.34
N ARG A 26 -4.18 -0.36 1.91
CA ARG A 26 -3.84 -1.77 2.19
C ARG A 26 -3.07 -2.41 1.04
N PHE A 27 -3.44 -2.04 -0.19
CA PHE A 27 -2.72 -2.40 -1.40
C PHE A 27 -2.02 -1.20 -2.01
N GLU A 28 -0.72 -1.34 -2.23
CA GLU A 28 0.17 -0.40 -2.91
C GLU A 28 0.71 -1.04 -4.18
N SER A 29 0.79 -0.25 -5.27
CA SER A 29 1.57 -0.61 -6.45
C SER A 29 2.99 -0.08 -6.31
N ARG A 30 3.95 -0.99 -6.26
CA ARG A 30 5.38 -0.68 -6.24
C ARG A 30 5.95 -0.88 -7.63
N GLN A 31 6.36 0.20 -8.27
CA GLN A 31 7.06 0.12 -9.54
C GLN A 31 8.44 -0.53 -9.35
N VAL A 32 8.70 -1.63 -10.06
CA VAL A 32 9.98 -2.35 -10.04
C VAL A 32 10.83 -1.97 -11.23
N THR A 33 10.21 -1.82 -12.41
CA THR A 33 10.85 -1.35 -13.64
C THR A 33 9.94 -0.35 -14.36
N ASP A 34 10.36 0.19 -15.51
CA ASP A 34 9.54 1.13 -16.30
C ASP A 34 8.17 0.54 -16.70
N ASP A 35 8.14 -0.78 -16.88
CA ASP A 35 7.03 -1.54 -17.44
C ASP A 35 6.49 -2.61 -16.45
N GLU A 36 7.05 -2.69 -15.25
CA GLU A 36 6.68 -3.69 -14.25
C GLU A 36 6.33 -3.05 -12.91
N TRP A 37 5.20 -3.46 -12.33
CA TRP A 37 4.74 -3.09 -11.00
C TRP A 37 4.39 -4.34 -10.19
N LEU A 38 4.70 -4.31 -8.91
CA LEU A 38 4.24 -5.31 -7.94
C LEU A 38 3.11 -4.73 -7.12
N ILE A 39 2.02 -5.46 -6.99
CA ILE A 39 0.99 -5.12 -6.02
C ILE A 39 1.33 -5.79 -4.70
N VAL A 40 1.54 -4.99 -3.66
CA VAL A 40 1.88 -5.45 -2.32
C VAL A 40 0.75 -5.12 -1.33
N ASP A 41 0.43 -6.08 -0.47
CA ASP A 41 -0.46 -5.93 0.69
C ASP A 41 0.37 -5.55 1.91
N HIS A 42 0.19 -4.31 2.38
CA HIS A 42 0.84 -3.75 3.56
C HIS A 42 0.38 -4.40 4.88
N ARG A 43 -0.62 -5.30 4.87
CA ARG A 43 -0.88 -6.19 6.02
C ARG A 43 0.32 -7.05 6.38
N TYR A 44 1.15 -7.37 5.40
CA TYR A 44 2.37 -8.12 5.59
C TYR A 44 3.55 -7.15 5.63
N GLY A 45 4.52 -7.42 6.51
CA GLY A 45 5.70 -6.57 6.62
C GLY A 45 6.46 -6.46 5.27
N PRO A 46 7.23 -5.40 5.04
CA PRO A 46 7.86 -5.10 3.75
C PRO A 46 8.87 -6.14 3.25
N ASN A 47 9.22 -7.12 4.09
CA ASN A 47 10.15 -8.21 3.78
C ASN A 47 9.46 -9.59 3.70
N ASP A 48 8.13 -9.64 3.77
CA ASP A 48 7.37 -10.87 3.63
C ASP A 48 6.90 -11.04 2.18
N LEU A 49 7.39 -12.08 1.51
CA LEU A 49 7.00 -12.44 0.14
C LEU A 49 5.49 -12.68 0.02
N ARG A 50 4.82 -13.04 1.12
CA ARG A 50 3.35 -13.20 1.18
C ARG A 50 2.61 -11.88 1.00
N GLY A 51 3.29 -10.75 1.20
CA GLY A 51 2.76 -9.43 0.90
C GLY A 51 2.54 -9.22 -0.60
N THR A 52 3.24 -9.94 -1.48
CA THR A 52 3.05 -9.75 -2.93
C THR A 52 1.76 -10.46 -3.39
N VAL A 53 0.82 -9.67 -3.91
CA VAL A 53 -0.50 -10.14 -4.35
C VAL A 53 -0.50 -10.43 -5.85
N ALA A 54 0.17 -9.57 -6.64
CA ALA A 54 0.20 -9.68 -8.09
C ALA A 54 1.46 -9.02 -8.66
N CYS A 55 1.87 -9.49 -9.85
CA CYS A 55 2.82 -8.80 -10.71
C CYS A 55 2.05 -8.21 -11.88
N VAL A 56 2.31 -6.96 -12.21
CA VAL A 56 1.67 -6.21 -13.29
C VAL A 56 2.75 -5.84 -14.30
N TYR A 57 2.51 -6.15 -15.56
CA TYR A 57 3.39 -5.87 -16.68
C TYR A 57 2.64 -4.98 -17.64
N ARG A 58 3.25 -3.91 -18.13
CA ARG A 58 2.63 -3.14 -19.21
C ARG A 58 2.80 -3.93 -20.51
N VAL A 59 1.82 -3.80 -21.37
CA VAL A 59 1.80 -4.43 -22.69
C VAL A 59 1.56 -3.34 -23.73
N GLU A 60 1.48 -3.75 -25.00
CA GLU A 60 1.20 -2.83 -26.09
C GLU A 60 -0.16 -2.14 -25.90
N ASP A 61 -0.31 -0.96 -26.52
CA ASP A 61 -1.49 -0.09 -26.38
C ASP A 61 -1.76 0.46 -24.97
N GLY A 62 -0.77 0.38 -24.06
CA GLY A 62 -0.86 0.96 -22.71
C GLY A 62 -1.73 0.16 -21.74
N VAL A 63 -2.19 -1.01 -22.16
CA VAL A 63 -2.85 -2.01 -21.31
C VAL A 63 -1.80 -2.61 -20.36
N VAL A 64 -2.24 -3.13 -19.22
CA VAL A 64 -1.41 -3.87 -18.28
C VAL A 64 -1.92 -5.30 -18.11
N ASP A 65 -1.02 -6.27 -18.22
CA ASP A 65 -1.24 -7.67 -17.89
C ASP A 65 -0.93 -7.91 -16.42
N VAL A 66 -1.71 -8.75 -15.75
CA VAL A 66 -1.65 -9.00 -14.31
C VAL A 66 -1.54 -10.48 -14.05
N VAL A 67 -0.41 -10.86 -13.46
CA VAL A 67 -0.14 -12.19 -12.96
C VAL A 67 -0.47 -12.23 -11.47
N TRP A 68 -1.59 -12.83 -11.13
CA TRP A 68 -2.01 -13.04 -9.74
C TRP A 68 -1.15 -14.10 -9.06
N LEU A 69 -0.50 -13.74 -7.95
CA LEU A 69 0.24 -14.69 -7.10
C LEU A 69 -0.65 -15.34 -6.03
N ARG A 70 -1.87 -14.83 -5.89
CA ARG A 70 -2.93 -15.34 -5.02
C ARG A 70 -4.07 -15.90 -5.85
N ASP A 71 -4.85 -16.80 -5.26
CA ASP A 71 -6.07 -17.33 -5.87
C ASP A 71 -7.15 -16.25 -5.87
N LEU A 72 -7.10 -15.40 -6.90
CA LEU A 72 -8.01 -14.27 -7.09
C LEU A 72 -8.72 -14.48 -8.43
N PRO A 73 -10.05 -14.64 -8.45
CA PRO A 73 -10.84 -14.78 -9.68
C PRO A 73 -11.06 -13.39 -10.34
N LEU A 74 -10.00 -12.60 -10.45
CA LEU A 74 -9.99 -11.27 -11.06
C LEU A 74 -9.49 -11.35 -12.50
N ALA A 75 -9.69 -10.28 -13.27
CA ALA A 75 -9.24 -10.24 -14.65
C ALA A 75 -7.71 -10.32 -14.75
N GLY A 76 -7.20 -10.87 -15.85
CA GLY A 76 -5.75 -10.91 -16.11
C GLY A 76 -5.22 -9.68 -16.84
N CYS A 77 -6.08 -8.79 -17.34
CA CYS A 77 -5.65 -7.63 -18.12
C CYS A 77 -6.52 -6.41 -17.78
N TYR A 78 -5.90 -5.25 -17.62
CA TYR A 78 -6.54 -3.99 -17.23
C TYR A 78 -6.01 -2.82 -18.06
N GLN A 79 -6.76 -1.71 -18.09
CA GLN A 79 -6.29 -0.52 -18.80
C GLN A 79 -5.18 0.21 -18.05
N THR A 80 -5.19 0.18 -16.72
CA THR A 80 -4.15 0.81 -15.90
C THR A 80 -3.87 0.00 -14.63
N VAL A 81 -2.69 0.21 -14.02
CA VAL A 81 -2.34 -0.36 -12.70
C VAL A 81 -3.33 0.08 -11.61
N PHE A 82 -3.98 1.23 -11.78
CA PHE A 82 -4.97 1.73 -10.83
C PHE A 82 -6.24 0.89 -10.83
N ASP A 83 -6.72 0.46 -12.00
CA ASP A 83 -7.88 -0.44 -12.11
C ASP A 83 -7.62 -1.76 -11.37
N VAL A 84 -6.40 -2.29 -11.49
CA VAL A 84 -5.96 -3.49 -10.75
C VAL A 84 -6.12 -3.28 -9.23
N LEU A 85 -5.63 -2.15 -8.70
CA LEU A 85 -5.73 -1.82 -7.28
C LEU A 85 -7.19 -1.67 -6.81
N GLU A 86 -8.06 -1.05 -7.62
CA GLU A 86 -9.49 -0.93 -7.31
C GLU A 86 -10.17 -2.29 -7.24
N ASP A 87 -9.95 -3.17 -8.22
CA ASP A 87 -10.55 -4.51 -8.26
C ASP A 87 -10.13 -5.35 -7.05
N ILE A 88 -8.85 -5.32 -6.70
CA ILE A 88 -8.32 -5.99 -5.50
C ILE A 88 -9.02 -5.47 -4.24
N ARG A 89 -9.11 -4.14 -4.08
CA ARG A 89 -9.75 -3.54 -2.90
C ARG A 89 -11.21 -3.99 -2.80
N ARG A 90 -11.94 -4.00 -3.91
CA ARG A 90 -13.34 -4.45 -3.95
C ARG A 90 -13.48 -5.93 -3.61
N PHE A 91 -12.60 -6.78 -4.13
CA PHE A 91 -12.59 -8.20 -3.85
C PHE A 91 -12.37 -8.48 -2.36
N TYR A 92 -11.34 -7.89 -1.74
CA TYR A 92 -11.03 -8.14 -0.34
C TYR A 92 -12.07 -7.56 0.62
N VAL A 93 -12.67 -6.39 0.32
CA VAL A 93 -13.81 -5.87 1.10
C VAL A 93 -14.98 -6.85 1.08
N HIS A 94 -15.23 -7.48 -0.07
CA HIS A 94 -16.31 -8.45 -0.21
C HIS A 94 -16.01 -9.77 0.52
N GLU A 95 -14.77 -10.27 0.45
CA GLU A 95 -14.36 -11.49 1.15
C GLU A 95 -14.38 -11.33 2.69
N GLU A 96 -14.01 -10.16 3.22
CA GLU A 96 -14.10 -9.88 4.66
C GLU A 96 -15.56 -9.94 5.16
N HIS A 97 -16.53 -9.56 4.32
CA HIS A 97 -17.95 -9.68 4.64
C HIS A 97 -18.48 -11.11 4.59
N LYS A 98 -17.96 -11.97 3.69
CA LYS A 98 -18.38 -13.37 3.61
C LYS A 98 -17.97 -14.18 4.83
N HIS A 99 -16.83 -13.86 5.46
CA HIS A 99 -16.38 -14.57 6.65
C HIS A 99 -17.29 -14.35 7.88
N LEU A 100 -18.07 -13.26 7.89
CA LEU A 100 -18.98 -12.95 9.02
C LEU A 100 -20.31 -13.73 8.98
N HIS A 101 -20.65 -14.38 7.87
CA HIS A 101 -21.92 -15.12 7.69
C HIS A 101 -21.76 -16.65 7.76
N ALA A 102 -20.61 -17.12 8.23
CA ALA A 102 -20.33 -18.54 8.46
C ALA A 102 -20.10 -18.80 9.96
N VAL A 103 -21.14 -18.61 10.78
CA VAL A 103 -21.22 -19.12 12.17
C VAL A 103 -22.60 -19.67 12.46
#